data_AF-A0A674BDC7-F1
#
_entry.id   AF-A0A674BDC7-F1
#
_cell.length_a   1.000
_cell.length_b   1.000
_cell.length_c   1.000
_cell.angle_alpha   90.00
_cell.angle_beta   90.00
_cell.angle_gamma   90.00
#
_symmetry.space_group_name_H-M   'P 1'
#
loop_
_entity.id
_entity.type
_entity.pdbx_description
1 polymer ?
#
loop_
_entity_poly.entity_id
_entity_poly.type
_entity_poly.pdbx_seq_one_letter_code
_entity_poly.pdbx_strand_id
1 'polypeptide(L)'
;YVLSVSLCLSVSLSVSVYLSVSLSLSLSLSLCLSLSLSLSLCLSLSVSLSLSLSLSLCLSVSLCLSVSLSLSVSLCLCLSLSVCLSLCLSISLSLSLSLSLSVCLSVCLSVCLSVCLSVCLSVCLSVCLPACLPACLPACLPVCLSVCLSVCLSVCLSVSLSLCLSVCLSLSVSVSVSLSLSRSLSRSLSRSLSLSLALSLFVSLSLSLSLCLSVSLSLSPSGGLGQLGVGLAKRLRKRFGNNNVILSDIRKPPSHVFHSGPFIYSDILDYKNLREIVVNNRITWLVHYSALLSAVGEANVSLARDVNITGLHNVLDIAAEHGLRLFVPSTIGAFGPTSPRNPTPDLCVQRPRTIYGVSKVHAELMGEYYHHRYGLDFRCLRYPGIISADSQPGGGTTDYAVAIFHDAVKTGKFECNLKPETRLPMMYIDDCLRATVEMMEAPADTLSMRTYNINAMSFSPEELAQEVQKQLPDLEVTYDIDQVRQAIADSWPMNFDDSNARNDWGWKHDYDLPELVQTMLNYIGSDSRISQAN
;
A
#
# COMPACT_ATOMS: atom_id res chain seq x y z
N TYR A 1 -91.49 21.77 93.96
CA TYR A 1 -90.21 21.03 93.99
C TYR A 1 -89.93 20.16 92.75
N VAL A 2 -90.86 19.93 91.81
CA VAL A 2 -90.61 19.01 90.67
C VAL A 2 -90.05 19.71 89.40
N LEU A 3 -90.39 20.98 89.16
CA LEU A 3 -90.02 21.67 87.90
C LEU A 3 -88.54 22.09 87.77
N SER A 4 -87.84 22.29 88.90
CA SER A 4 -86.45 22.79 88.88
C SER A 4 -85.42 21.69 88.56
N VAL A 5 -85.74 20.43 88.85
CA VAL A 5 -84.82 19.30 88.63
C VAL A 5 -84.81 18.88 87.16
N SER A 6 -85.96 18.90 86.48
CA SER A 6 -86.05 18.50 85.07
C SER A 6 -85.34 19.47 84.11
N LEU A 7 -85.44 20.78 84.36
CA LEU A 7 -84.81 21.81 83.51
C LEU A 7 -83.28 21.79 83.62
N CYS A 8 -82.75 21.60 84.84
CA CYS A 8 -81.31 21.49 85.08
C CYS A 8 -80.70 20.23 84.44
N LEU A 9 -81.43 19.10 84.47
CA LEU A 9 -81.00 17.85 83.83
C LEU A 9 -81.02 17.95 82.29
N SER A 10 -82.03 18.57 81.68
CA SER A 10 -82.10 18.69 80.23
C SER A 10 -81.01 19.59 79.64
N VAL A 11 -80.73 20.73 80.29
CA VAL A 11 -79.74 21.70 79.81
C VAL A 11 -78.30 21.19 80.01
N SER A 12 -78.04 20.51 81.13
CA SER A 12 -76.71 19.93 81.39
C SER A 12 -76.39 18.77 80.43
N LEU A 13 -77.36 17.91 80.11
CA LEU A 13 -77.16 16.85 79.11
C LEU A 13 -76.99 17.40 77.69
N SER A 14 -77.79 18.38 77.27
CA SER A 14 -77.68 18.90 75.89
C SER A 14 -76.35 19.61 75.64
N VAL A 15 -75.86 20.39 76.61
CA VAL A 15 -74.59 21.11 76.48
C VAL A 15 -73.39 20.16 76.55
N SER A 16 -73.41 19.17 77.45
CA SER A 16 -72.31 18.20 77.57
C SER A 16 -72.21 17.27 76.36
N VAL A 17 -73.33 16.83 75.79
CA VAL A 17 -73.33 16.00 74.57
C VAL A 17 -72.90 16.82 73.35
N TYR A 18 -73.36 18.07 73.20
CA TYR A 18 -72.95 18.89 72.05
C TYR A 18 -71.46 19.23 72.08
N LEU A 19 -70.92 19.65 73.24
CA LEU A 19 -69.49 19.96 73.39
C LEU A 19 -68.60 18.74 73.21
N SER A 20 -68.97 17.58 73.79
CA SER A 20 -68.15 16.37 73.67
C SER A 20 -68.11 15.84 72.23
N VAL A 21 -69.25 15.85 71.54
CA VAL A 21 -69.33 15.41 70.14
C VAL A 21 -68.59 16.40 69.23
N SER A 22 -68.80 17.71 69.37
CA SER A 22 -68.11 18.70 68.52
C SER A 22 -66.59 18.69 68.71
N LEU A 23 -66.11 18.59 69.95
CA LEU A 23 -64.67 18.62 70.26
C LEU A 23 -63.98 17.32 69.80
N SER A 24 -64.67 16.18 69.95
CA SER A 24 -64.16 14.86 69.51
C SER A 24 -64.05 14.77 67.99
N LEU A 25 -65.03 15.28 67.24
CA LEU A 25 -65.03 15.29 65.78
C LEU A 25 -64.01 16.29 65.21
N SER A 26 -63.88 17.48 65.81
CA SER A 26 -62.90 18.47 65.33
C SER A 26 -61.46 18.04 65.62
N LEU A 27 -61.17 17.47 66.79
CA LEU A 27 -59.82 16.98 67.10
C LEU A 27 -59.49 15.72 66.28
N SER A 28 -60.41 14.77 66.13
CA SER A 28 -60.13 13.54 65.38
C SER A 28 -59.92 13.81 63.89
N LEU A 29 -60.75 14.64 63.24
CA LEU A 29 -60.53 14.97 61.83
C LEU A 29 -59.25 15.78 61.60
N SER A 30 -58.96 16.78 62.44
CA SER A 30 -57.77 17.63 62.25
C SER A 30 -56.47 16.88 62.50
N LEU A 31 -56.41 16.00 63.51
CA LEU A 31 -55.23 15.16 63.75
C LEU A 31 -55.06 14.11 62.64
N CYS A 32 -56.14 13.44 62.24
CA CYS A 32 -56.05 12.38 61.24
C CYS A 32 -55.61 12.91 59.87
N LEU A 33 -56.19 14.02 59.40
CA LEU A 33 -55.82 14.63 58.11
C LEU A 33 -54.40 15.20 58.10
N SER A 34 -53.98 15.85 59.19
CA SER A 34 -52.63 16.44 59.28
C SER A 34 -51.55 15.38 59.39
N LEU A 35 -51.74 14.31 60.18
CA LEU A 35 -50.80 13.20 60.24
C LEU A 35 -50.77 12.42 58.92
N SER A 36 -51.93 12.10 58.32
CA SER A 36 -51.95 11.26 57.12
C SER A 36 -51.27 11.93 55.93
N LEU A 37 -51.52 13.22 55.69
CA LEU A 37 -50.93 13.97 54.58
C LEU A 37 -49.44 14.24 54.79
N SER A 38 -49.02 14.59 56.01
CA SER A 38 -47.60 14.86 56.29
C SER A 38 -46.75 13.59 56.21
N LEU A 39 -47.22 12.47 56.78
CA LEU A 39 -46.51 11.19 56.67
C LEU A 39 -46.47 10.70 55.22
N SER A 40 -47.59 10.76 54.49
CA SER A 40 -47.64 10.22 53.12
C SER A 40 -46.73 10.99 52.17
N LEU A 41 -46.71 12.32 52.22
CA LEU A 41 -45.86 13.14 51.35
C LEU A 41 -44.38 13.02 51.73
N CYS A 42 -44.04 13.06 53.03
CA CYS A 42 -42.64 12.96 53.47
C CYS A 42 -42.06 11.58 53.15
N LEU A 43 -42.80 10.49 53.38
CA LEU A 43 -42.35 9.14 53.06
C LEU A 43 -42.28 8.91 51.55
N SER A 44 -43.26 9.36 50.76
CA SER A 44 -43.25 9.11 49.32
C SER A 44 -42.09 9.84 48.62
N LEU A 45 -41.87 11.12 48.94
CA LEU A 45 -40.81 11.93 48.30
C LEU A 45 -39.40 11.53 48.77
N SER A 46 -39.21 11.26 50.07
CA SER A 46 -37.88 10.89 50.58
C SER A 46 -37.46 9.50 50.09
N VAL A 47 -38.38 8.54 50.06
CA VAL A 47 -38.11 7.17 49.58
C VAL A 47 -37.92 7.18 48.07
N SER A 48 -38.76 7.89 47.30
CA SER A 48 -38.61 7.91 45.83
C SER A 48 -37.31 8.58 45.39
N LEU A 49 -36.95 9.74 45.95
CA LEU A 49 -35.70 10.43 45.58
C LEU A 49 -34.46 9.65 46.03
N SER A 50 -34.46 9.14 47.27
CA SER A 50 -33.30 8.42 47.80
C SER A 50 -33.05 7.12 47.05
N LEU A 51 -34.08 6.33 46.74
CA LEU A 51 -33.93 5.11 45.93
C LEU A 51 -33.58 5.42 44.48
N SER A 52 -34.18 6.43 43.84
CA SER A 52 -33.84 6.74 42.44
C SER A 52 -32.41 7.26 42.29
N LEU A 53 -31.95 8.13 43.20
CA LEU A 53 -30.59 8.67 43.19
C LEU A 53 -29.56 7.62 43.59
N SER A 54 -29.82 6.82 44.63
CA SER A 54 -28.89 5.76 45.05
C SER A 54 -28.79 4.64 44.03
N LEU A 55 -29.90 4.13 43.47
CA LEU A 55 -29.81 3.09 42.43
C LEU A 55 -29.15 3.64 41.16
N SER A 56 -29.51 4.83 40.69
CA SER A 56 -28.93 5.37 39.45
C SER A 56 -27.44 5.69 39.58
N LEU A 57 -26.98 6.27 40.70
CA LEU A 57 -25.55 6.48 40.95
C LEU A 57 -24.82 5.16 41.17
N CYS A 58 -25.36 4.25 42.00
CA CYS A 58 -24.68 3.00 42.30
C CYS A 58 -24.60 2.11 41.06
N LEU A 59 -25.66 1.96 40.26
CA LEU A 59 -25.62 1.16 39.03
C LEU A 59 -24.73 1.81 37.96
N SER A 60 -24.84 3.12 37.72
CA SER A 60 -23.99 3.76 36.69
C SER A 60 -22.51 3.76 37.08
N VAL A 61 -22.17 4.10 38.32
CA VAL A 61 -20.78 4.17 38.78
C VAL A 61 -20.18 2.77 38.95
N SER A 62 -20.90 1.83 39.57
CA SER A 62 -20.36 0.47 39.77
C SER A 62 -20.27 -0.32 38.47
N LEU A 63 -21.24 -0.21 37.56
CA LEU A 63 -21.20 -0.93 36.28
C LEU A 63 -20.20 -0.30 35.32
N CYS A 64 -20.10 1.04 35.26
CA CYS A 64 -19.08 1.70 34.43
C CYS A 64 -17.67 1.47 34.97
N LEU A 65 -17.42 1.55 36.28
CA LEU A 65 -16.08 1.24 36.83
C LEU A 65 -15.77 -0.25 36.74
N SER A 66 -16.67 -1.15 37.13
CA SER A 66 -16.37 -2.59 37.09
C SER A 66 -16.14 -3.08 35.67
N VAL A 67 -16.98 -2.69 34.69
CA VAL A 67 -16.84 -3.13 33.29
C VAL A 67 -15.66 -2.45 32.62
N SER A 68 -15.46 -1.13 32.79
CA SER A 68 -14.33 -0.45 32.14
C SER A 68 -12.98 -0.82 32.76
N LEU A 69 -12.90 -0.98 34.08
CA LEU A 69 -11.66 -1.37 34.76
C LEU A 69 -11.38 -2.86 34.53
N SER A 70 -12.38 -3.76 34.58
CA SER A 70 -12.15 -5.18 34.31
C SER A 70 -11.81 -5.45 32.85
N LEU A 71 -12.49 -4.84 31.87
CA LEU A 71 -12.11 -4.99 30.46
C LEU A 71 -10.75 -4.34 30.17
N SER A 72 -10.48 -3.13 30.66
CA SER A 72 -9.18 -2.49 30.36
C SER A 72 -8.01 -3.22 31.03
N VAL A 73 -8.17 -3.67 32.28
CA VAL A 73 -7.14 -4.43 32.99
C VAL A 73 -6.99 -5.82 32.37
N SER A 74 -8.07 -6.53 32.06
CA SER A 74 -7.97 -7.86 31.44
C SER A 74 -7.45 -7.79 30.00
N LEU A 75 -7.95 -6.90 29.13
CA LEU A 75 -7.40 -6.78 27.77
C LEU A 75 -5.96 -6.27 27.79
N CYS A 76 -5.63 -5.24 28.58
CA CYS A 76 -4.27 -4.72 28.61
C CYS A 76 -3.30 -5.73 29.23
N LEU A 77 -3.63 -6.42 30.34
CA LEU A 77 -2.76 -7.47 30.87
C LEU A 77 -2.69 -8.66 29.93
N CYS A 78 -3.80 -9.17 29.40
CA CYS A 78 -3.77 -10.35 28.53
C CYS A 78 -3.02 -10.07 27.23
N LEU A 79 -3.29 -8.95 26.53
CA LEU A 79 -2.59 -8.60 25.30
C LEU A 79 -1.14 -8.20 25.55
N SER A 80 -0.83 -7.43 26.59
CA SER A 80 0.57 -7.06 26.86
C SER A 80 1.38 -8.24 27.38
N LEU A 81 0.88 -9.05 28.33
CA LEU A 81 1.62 -10.24 28.75
C LEU A 81 1.72 -11.26 27.62
N SER A 82 0.64 -11.56 26.89
CA SER A 82 0.69 -12.62 25.87
C SER A 82 1.55 -12.22 24.68
N VAL A 83 1.44 -10.98 24.19
CA VAL A 83 2.21 -10.49 23.04
C VAL A 83 3.65 -10.21 23.44
N CYS A 84 3.90 -9.56 24.59
CA CYS A 84 5.26 -9.32 25.04
C CYS A 84 5.97 -10.61 25.48
N LEU A 85 5.35 -11.54 26.22
CA LEU A 85 6.02 -12.82 26.50
C LEU A 85 6.21 -13.63 25.22
N SER A 86 5.20 -13.78 24.36
CA SER A 86 5.34 -14.65 23.19
C SER A 86 6.32 -14.11 22.16
N LEU A 87 6.26 -12.81 21.80
CA LEU A 87 7.23 -12.22 20.88
C LEU A 87 8.60 -12.03 21.53
N CYS A 88 8.68 -11.53 22.76
CA CYS A 88 10.00 -11.34 23.38
C CYS A 88 10.66 -12.68 23.70
N LEU A 89 9.96 -13.71 24.22
CA LEU A 89 10.59 -15.04 24.36
C LEU A 89 10.91 -15.66 23.00
N SER A 90 10.01 -15.66 22.03
CA SER A 90 10.28 -16.33 20.75
C SER A 90 11.42 -15.67 19.98
N ILE A 91 11.46 -14.34 19.92
CA ILE A 91 12.50 -13.59 19.21
C ILE A 91 13.81 -13.63 20.02
N SER A 92 13.76 -13.39 21.33
CA SER A 92 14.99 -13.43 22.13
C SER A 92 15.57 -14.83 22.23
N LEU A 93 14.78 -15.90 22.46
CA LEU A 93 15.31 -17.27 22.45
C LEU A 93 15.76 -17.67 21.05
N SER A 94 15.00 -17.39 19.99
CA SER A 94 15.39 -17.83 18.64
C SER A 94 16.66 -17.13 18.16
N LEU A 95 16.76 -15.80 18.28
CA LEU A 95 17.97 -15.07 17.89
C LEU A 95 19.14 -15.32 18.83
N SER A 96 18.91 -15.40 20.15
CA SER A 96 20.01 -15.68 21.08
C SER A 96 20.52 -17.10 20.93
N LEU A 97 19.66 -18.13 20.83
CA LEU A 97 20.11 -19.50 20.56
C LEU A 97 20.71 -19.62 19.16
N SER A 98 20.16 -18.99 18.12
CA SER A 98 20.68 -19.14 16.77
C SER A 98 22.04 -18.47 16.63
N LEU A 99 22.20 -17.23 17.11
CA LEU A 99 23.51 -16.55 17.09
C LEU A 99 24.49 -17.18 18.08
N SER A 100 24.05 -17.56 19.29
CA SER A 100 24.96 -18.18 20.24
C SER A 100 25.40 -19.55 19.75
N LEU A 101 24.50 -20.43 19.25
CA LEU A 101 24.93 -21.70 18.66
C LEU A 101 25.77 -21.47 17.40
N SER A 102 25.40 -20.56 16.48
CA SER A 102 26.16 -20.39 15.24
C SER A 102 27.55 -19.82 15.50
N VAL A 103 27.66 -18.80 16.38
CA VAL A 103 28.94 -18.15 16.71
C VAL A 103 29.76 -19.04 17.65
N CYS A 104 29.16 -19.70 18.65
CA CYS A 104 29.90 -20.62 19.51
C CYS A 104 30.32 -21.86 18.74
N LEU A 105 29.48 -22.52 17.93
CA LEU A 105 29.94 -23.65 17.13
C LEU A 105 30.97 -23.23 16.08
N SER A 106 30.79 -22.11 15.37
CA SER A 106 31.76 -21.70 14.35
C SER A 106 33.09 -21.25 14.94
N VAL A 107 33.10 -20.43 16.00
CA VAL A 107 34.32 -19.91 16.62
C VAL A 107 34.96 -20.98 17.50
N CYS A 108 34.20 -21.73 18.30
CA CYS A 108 34.78 -22.81 19.10
C CYS A 108 35.25 -23.98 18.22
N LEU A 109 34.52 -24.44 17.19
CA LEU A 109 35.08 -25.47 16.32
C LEU A 109 36.26 -24.93 15.50
N SER A 110 36.21 -23.72 14.94
CA SER A 110 37.32 -23.22 14.12
C SER A 110 38.57 -22.95 14.96
N VAL A 111 38.45 -22.31 16.12
CA VAL A 111 39.60 -21.98 16.98
C VAL A 111 40.07 -23.21 17.74
N CYS A 112 39.18 -24.05 18.29
CA CYS A 112 39.60 -25.28 18.95
C CYS A 112 40.16 -26.30 17.95
N LEU A 113 39.55 -26.56 16.78
CA LEU A 113 40.21 -27.45 15.81
C LEU A 113 41.49 -26.85 15.27
N SER A 114 41.56 -25.55 14.94
CA SER A 114 42.79 -24.99 14.36
C SER A 114 43.92 -24.93 15.37
N VAL A 115 43.68 -24.52 16.62
CA VAL A 115 44.71 -24.44 17.66
C VAL A 115 45.05 -25.83 18.19
N CYS A 116 44.07 -26.71 18.42
CA CYS A 116 44.35 -28.08 18.86
C CYS A 116 45.02 -28.89 17.74
N LEU A 117 44.56 -28.87 16.48
CA LEU A 117 45.29 -29.56 15.40
C LEU A 117 46.65 -28.94 15.15
N SER A 118 46.82 -27.60 15.16
CA SER A 118 48.12 -27.00 14.86
C SER A 118 49.13 -27.23 15.97
N VAL A 119 48.73 -27.15 17.25
CA VAL A 119 49.62 -27.42 18.39
C VAL A 119 49.85 -28.92 18.55
N CYS A 120 48.83 -29.77 18.39
CA CYS A 120 49.03 -31.22 18.44
C CYS A 120 49.83 -31.73 17.24
N LEU A 121 49.56 -31.32 15.98
CA LEU A 121 50.41 -31.72 14.85
C LEU A 121 51.83 -31.17 14.99
N SER A 122 52.02 -29.91 15.38
CA SER A 122 53.38 -29.35 15.49
C SER A 122 54.22 -30.00 16.59
N VAL A 123 53.61 -30.39 17.72
CA VAL A 123 54.28 -31.10 18.81
C VAL A 123 54.44 -32.60 18.51
N CYS A 124 53.46 -33.24 17.85
CA CYS A 124 53.55 -34.65 17.46
C CYS A 124 54.54 -34.91 16.30
N LEU A 125 54.64 -33.99 15.34
CA LEU A 125 55.63 -34.05 14.24
C LEU A 125 57.05 -33.70 14.69
N SER A 126 57.22 -32.93 15.78
CA SER A 126 58.55 -32.55 16.28
C SER A 126 59.15 -33.53 17.30
N VAL A 127 58.33 -34.41 17.92
CA VAL A 127 58.84 -35.28 19.01
C VAL A 127 58.51 -36.78 18.84
N CYS A 128 57.46 -37.19 18.12
CA CYS A 128 57.01 -38.59 18.20
C CYS A 128 56.37 -39.15 16.91
N LEU A 129 57.17 -39.73 16.02
CA LEU A 129 56.78 -40.94 15.26
C LEU A 129 57.48 -42.10 15.98
N PRO A 130 56.83 -43.18 16.47
CA PRO A 130 55.44 -43.62 16.37
C PRO A 130 54.90 -44.29 17.66
N ALA A 131 53.93 -43.70 18.40
CA ALA A 131 53.17 -44.47 19.43
C ALA A 131 51.92 -43.76 20.01
N CYS A 132 51.77 -42.44 19.88
CA CYS A 132 50.92 -41.70 20.84
C CYS A 132 49.54 -41.28 20.30
N LEU A 133 49.26 -41.43 19.00
CA LEU A 133 48.01 -40.94 18.39
C LEU A 133 46.70 -41.52 19.00
N PRO A 134 46.65 -42.77 19.52
CA PRO A 134 45.42 -43.30 20.12
C PRO A 134 45.13 -42.81 21.54
N ALA A 135 46.13 -42.29 22.27
CA ALA A 135 46.00 -41.99 23.71
C ALA A 135 45.77 -40.50 24.01
N CYS A 136 46.26 -39.60 23.16
CA CYS A 136 46.17 -38.15 23.40
C CYS A 136 44.80 -37.57 22.99
N LEU A 137 44.24 -38.03 21.87
CA LEU A 137 42.98 -37.53 21.33
C LEU A 137 41.76 -37.71 22.27
N PRO A 138 41.61 -38.85 22.98
CA PRO A 138 40.47 -39.08 23.88
C PRO A 138 40.53 -38.27 25.19
N ALA A 139 41.73 -37.87 25.64
CA ALA A 139 41.91 -37.17 26.92
C ALA A 139 41.76 -35.65 26.79
N CYS A 140 42.25 -35.07 25.69
CA CYS A 140 42.25 -33.61 25.51
C CYS A 140 40.90 -33.09 25.00
N LEU A 141 40.31 -33.77 24.02
CA LEU A 141 39.10 -33.32 23.33
C LEU A 141 37.88 -33.11 24.25
N PRO A 142 37.56 -33.97 25.24
CA PRO A 142 36.38 -33.77 26.09
C PRO A 142 36.57 -32.67 27.14
N VAL A 143 37.80 -32.43 27.60
CA VAL A 143 38.09 -31.33 28.55
C VAL A 143 37.96 -29.98 27.85
N CYS A 144 38.49 -29.85 26.62
CA CYS A 144 38.33 -28.64 25.82
C CYS A 144 36.86 -28.40 25.46
N LEU A 145 36.12 -29.45 25.06
CA LEU A 145 34.71 -29.31 24.69
C LEU A 145 33.83 -28.92 25.88
N SER A 146 34.08 -29.48 27.07
CA SER A 146 33.27 -29.23 28.27
C SER A 146 33.50 -27.84 28.87
N VAL A 147 34.73 -27.34 28.88
CA VAL A 147 35.03 -25.97 29.34
C VAL A 147 34.47 -24.95 28.36
N CYS A 148 34.61 -25.16 27.05
CA CYS A 148 34.04 -24.26 26.05
C CYS A 148 32.51 -24.26 26.09
N LEU A 149 31.84 -25.42 26.17
CA LEU A 149 30.37 -25.46 26.26
C LEU A 149 29.85 -24.80 27.55
N SER A 150 30.48 -25.06 28.70
CA SER A 150 29.99 -24.56 29.99
C SER A 150 30.15 -23.05 30.16
N VAL A 151 31.28 -22.48 29.72
CA VAL A 151 31.51 -21.03 29.77
C VAL A 151 30.63 -20.30 28.75
N CYS A 152 30.50 -20.84 27.53
CA CYS A 152 29.64 -20.23 26.51
C CYS A 152 28.15 -20.29 26.90
N LEU A 153 27.63 -21.43 27.39
CA LEU A 153 26.23 -21.50 27.82
C LEU A 153 25.95 -20.59 29.02
N SER A 154 26.82 -20.56 30.02
CA SER A 154 26.57 -19.80 31.27
C SER A 154 26.62 -18.29 31.05
N VAL A 155 27.57 -17.78 30.27
CA VAL A 155 27.69 -16.35 29.97
C VAL A 155 26.60 -15.91 28.99
N CYS A 156 26.29 -16.70 27.95
CA CYS A 156 25.25 -16.34 26.99
C CYS A 156 23.85 -16.38 27.62
N LEU A 157 23.50 -17.37 28.45
CA LEU A 157 22.20 -17.39 29.14
C LEU A 157 22.09 -16.28 30.19
N SER A 158 23.13 -16.01 30.99
CA SER A 158 23.03 -15.02 32.07
C SER A 158 22.94 -13.59 31.57
N VAL A 159 23.69 -13.23 30.52
CA VAL A 159 23.66 -11.89 29.91
C VAL A 159 22.38 -11.66 29.12
N SER A 160 21.91 -12.67 28.37
CA SER A 160 20.64 -12.55 27.61
C SER A 160 19.42 -12.47 28.52
N LEU A 161 19.32 -13.31 29.57
CA LEU A 161 18.20 -13.22 30.53
C LEU A 161 18.21 -11.88 31.27
N SER A 162 19.37 -11.42 31.74
CA SER A 162 19.46 -10.18 32.54
C SER A 162 19.19 -8.91 31.72
N LEU A 163 19.66 -8.82 30.48
CA LEU A 163 19.32 -7.70 29.59
C LEU A 163 17.84 -7.75 29.17
N CYS A 164 17.32 -8.92 28.80
CA CYS A 164 15.92 -9.04 28.37
C CYS A 164 14.96 -8.71 29.52
N LEU A 165 15.20 -9.21 30.74
CA LEU A 165 14.35 -8.88 31.89
C LEU A 165 14.44 -7.40 32.30
N SER A 166 15.63 -6.80 32.33
CA SER A 166 15.80 -5.41 32.76
C SER A 166 15.26 -4.39 31.75
N VAL A 167 15.44 -4.63 30.45
CA VAL A 167 14.95 -3.76 29.38
C VAL A 167 13.44 -3.91 29.22
N CYS A 168 12.88 -5.12 29.26
CA CYS A 168 11.44 -5.33 29.15
C CYS A 168 10.67 -4.79 30.37
N LEU A 169 11.20 -4.90 31.59
CA LEU A 169 10.56 -4.31 32.78
C LEU A 169 10.62 -2.78 32.77
N SER A 170 11.75 -2.18 32.39
CA SER A 170 11.92 -0.73 32.40
C SER A 170 11.09 -0.03 31.31
N LEU A 171 10.99 -0.61 30.11
CA LEU A 171 10.14 -0.10 29.03
C LEU A 171 8.64 -0.31 29.30
N SER A 172 8.23 -1.45 29.85
CA SER A 172 6.81 -1.68 30.17
C SER A 172 6.29 -0.77 31.30
N VAL A 173 7.11 -0.52 32.32
CA VAL A 173 6.76 0.39 33.42
C VAL A 173 6.78 1.86 32.97
N SER A 174 7.77 2.29 32.19
CA SER A 174 7.84 3.67 31.69
C SER A 174 6.71 4.01 30.70
N VAL A 175 6.35 3.07 29.82
CA VAL A 175 5.26 3.25 28.84
C VAL A 175 3.88 3.20 29.51
N SER A 176 3.68 2.33 30.50
CA SER A 176 2.40 2.25 31.23
C SER A 176 2.17 3.46 32.15
N VAL A 177 3.21 4.00 32.80
CA VAL A 177 3.14 5.21 33.63
C VAL A 177 2.93 6.46 32.77
N SER A 178 3.62 6.58 31.63
CA SER A 178 3.44 7.71 30.71
C SER A 178 2.07 7.73 30.01
N LEU A 179 1.53 6.57 29.64
CA LEU A 179 0.18 6.44 29.06
C LEU A 179 -0.94 6.64 30.08
N SER A 180 -0.71 6.35 31.36
CA SER A 180 -1.70 6.56 32.44
C SER A 180 -1.71 8.01 32.94
N LEU A 181 -0.56 8.68 33.04
CA LEU A 181 -0.49 10.12 33.35
C LEU A 181 -1.03 10.99 32.20
N SER A 182 -0.70 10.67 30.94
CA SER A 182 -1.22 11.42 29.78
C SER A 182 -2.73 11.28 29.60
N ARG A 183 -3.32 10.10 29.90
CA ARG A 183 -4.76 9.84 29.81
C ARG A 183 -5.59 10.38 30.99
N SER A 184 -4.96 10.60 32.14
CA SER A 184 -5.62 11.24 33.29
C SER A 184 -5.59 12.77 33.18
N LEU A 185 -4.48 13.37 32.72
CA LEU A 185 -4.39 14.82 32.42
C LEU A 185 -5.24 15.24 31.21
N SER A 186 -5.34 14.41 30.16
CA SER A 186 -6.18 14.72 28.99
C SER A 186 -7.69 14.59 29.27
N ARG A 187 -8.11 13.79 30.27
CA ARG A 187 -9.52 13.68 30.68
C ARG A 187 -9.98 14.79 31.62
N SER A 188 -9.07 15.39 32.40
CA SER A 188 -9.41 16.56 33.22
C SER A 188 -9.48 17.85 32.39
N LEU A 189 -8.62 18.00 31.36
CA LEU A 189 -8.67 19.14 30.43
C LEU A 189 -9.75 19.02 29.33
N SER A 190 -10.16 17.82 28.92
CA SER A 190 -11.16 17.66 27.84
C SER A 190 -12.60 17.96 28.26
N ARG A 191 -12.89 18.04 29.56
CA ARG A 191 -14.21 18.44 30.07
C ARG A 191 -14.46 19.95 30.08
N SER A 192 -13.41 20.78 29.99
CA SER A 192 -13.54 22.24 29.91
C SER A 192 -13.53 22.77 28.48
N LEU A 193 -13.03 22.01 27.49
CA LEU A 193 -12.94 22.42 26.08
C LEU A 193 -13.95 21.74 25.13
N SER A 194 -14.81 20.85 25.63
CA SER A 194 -15.74 20.07 24.80
C SER A 194 -16.93 20.87 24.25
N LEU A 195 -17.16 22.12 24.68
CA LEU A 195 -18.21 22.97 24.12
C LEU A 195 -17.76 23.79 22.90
N SER A 196 -16.44 23.95 22.67
CA SER A 196 -15.91 24.74 21.54
C SER A 196 -15.49 23.90 20.34
N LEU A 197 -15.11 22.62 20.53
CA LEU A 197 -14.67 21.75 19.43
C LEU A 197 -15.81 21.06 18.65
N ALA A 198 -17.03 21.00 19.19
CA ALA A 198 -18.17 20.42 18.47
C ALA A 198 -18.48 21.16 17.15
N LEU A 199 -18.08 22.45 17.04
CA LEU A 199 -18.20 23.23 15.82
C LEU A 199 -17.11 22.90 14.78
N SER A 200 -15.93 22.43 15.20
CA SER A 200 -14.88 21.97 14.28
C SER A 200 -15.16 20.60 13.64
N LEU A 201 -15.98 19.79 14.32
CA LEU A 201 -16.42 18.47 13.83
C LEU A 201 -17.52 18.55 12.76
N PHE A 202 -18.24 19.67 12.66
CA PHE A 202 -19.21 19.91 11.60
C PHE A 202 -18.59 20.47 10.31
N VAL A 203 -17.34 20.97 10.36
CA VAL A 203 -16.58 21.47 9.18
C VAL A 203 -15.57 20.42 8.66
N SER A 204 -15.25 19.39 9.44
CA SER A 204 -14.40 18.26 8.98
C SER A 204 -15.21 17.13 8.34
N LEU A 205 -16.55 17.17 8.42
CA LEU A 205 -17.47 16.30 7.67
C LEU A 205 -17.94 16.92 6.34
N SER A 206 -17.22 17.92 5.83
CA SER A 206 -17.36 18.44 4.48
C SER A 206 -16.07 18.21 3.68
N LEU A 207 -16.12 17.26 2.73
CA LEU A 207 -15.22 17.06 1.59
C LEU A 207 -13.69 16.96 1.83
N SER A 208 -13.17 15.73 1.84
CA SER A 208 -12.10 15.30 0.92
C SER A 208 -11.80 13.79 1.07
N LEU A 209 -12.33 12.93 0.18
CA LEU A 209 -11.64 11.69 -0.13
C LEU A 209 -10.30 12.09 -0.79
N SER A 210 -9.18 12.00 -0.07
CA SER A 210 -7.86 12.13 -0.68
C SER A 210 -7.50 10.80 -1.33
N LEU A 211 -7.71 10.69 -2.64
CA LEU A 211 -7.15 9.61 -3.44
C LEU A 211 -5.65 9.89 -3.61
N CYS A 212 -4.77 9.18 -2.91
CA CYS A 212 -3.32 9.33 -3.12
C CYS A 212 -2.84 8.29 -4.12
N LEU A 213 -2.44 8.77 -5.30
CA LEU A 213 -1.99 7.98 -6.44
C LEU A 213 -0.48 8.15 -6.59
N SER A 214 0.29 7.07 -6.46
CA SER A 214 1.71 7.09 -6.79
C SER A 214 1.92 6.54 -8.19
N VAL A 215 2.48 7.35 -9.09
CA VAL A 215 2.95 6.90 -10.40
C VAL A 215 4.45 6.63 -10.29
N SER A 216 4.84 5.36 -10.36
CA SER A 216 6.19 4.87 -10.08
C SER A 216 6.92 4.37 -11.33
N LEU A 217 7.91 5.18 -11.74
CA LEU A 217 9.21 4.89 -12.40
C LEU A 217 9.31 4.40 -13.86
N SER A 218 10.48 4.58 -14.50
CA SER A 218 11.25 3.68 -15.42
C SER A 218 12.61 4.33 -15.74
N LEU A 219 13.62 3.47 -15.94
CA LEU A 219 15.00 3.75 -16.38
C LEU A 219 15.14 3.97 -17.90
N SER A 220 14.04 4.16 -18.60
CA SER A 220 13.94 4.44 -20.03
C SER A 220 13.14 5.73 -20.23
N PRO A 221 13.16 6.38 -21.41
CA PRO A 221 12.27 7.49 -21.75
C PRO A 221 10.76 7.25 -21.54
N SER A 222 10.31 6.12 -20.99
CA SER A 222 8.92 5.76 -20.68
C SER A 222 8.54 5.72 -19.17
N GLY A 223 9.44 6.07 -18.25
CA GLY A 223 9.19 6.10 -16.80
C GLY A 223 8.30 7.17 -16.20
N GLY A 224 8.35 7.33 -14.86
CA GLY A 224 7.65 8.40 -14.15
C GLY A 224 8.04 9.78 -14.70
N LEU A 225 9.31 9.95 -15.05
CA LEU A 225 9.82 11.08 -15.85
C LEU A 225 9.95 10.79 -17.34
N GLY A 226 9.47 9.65 -17.81
CA GLY A 226 9.33 9.35 -19.21
C GLY A 226 7.98 9.83 -19.78
N GLN A 227 7.86 9.68 -21.09
CA GLN A 227 6.75 10.07 -21.94
C GLN A 227 5.40 9.67 -21.34
N LEU A 228 5.24 8.40 -20.95
CA LEU A 228 4.00 7.91 -20.38
C LEU A 228 3.76 8.40 -18.95
N GLY A 229 4.78 8.45 -18.09
CA GLY A 229 4.60 8.83 -16.69
C GLY A 229 4.23 10.30 -16.49
N VAL A 230 4.88 11.22 -17.21
CA VAL A 230 4.58 12.66 -17.12
C VAL A 230 3.20 12.95 -17.71
N GLY A 231 2.88 12.39 -18.89
CA GLY A 231 1.57 12.53 -19.52
C GLY A 231 0.45 11.98 -18.64
N LEU A 232 0.64 10.79 -18.07
CA LEU A 232 -0.31 10.17 -17.16
C LEU A 232 -0.49 11.02 -15.88
N ALA A 233 0.61 11.45 -15.26
CA ALA A 233 0.56 12.29 -14.06
C ALA A 233 -0.21 13.59 -14.31
N LYS A 234 0.01 14.27 -15.44
CA LYS A 234 -0.75 15.47 -15.82
C LYS A 234 -2.25 15.18 -15.92
N ARG A 235 -2.64 14.08 -16.57
CA ARG A 235 -4.05 13.70 -16.74
C ARG A 235 -4.71 13.34 -15.41
N LEU A 236 -4.02 12.59 -14.56
CA LEU A 236 -4.49 12.22 -13.23
C LEU A 236 -4.57 13.42 -12.29
N ARG A 237 -3.60 14.35 -12.34
CA ARG A 237 -3.62 15.59 -11.54
C ARG A 237 -4.78 16.49 -11.94
N LYS A 238 -5.09 16.58 -13.23
CA LYS A 238 -6.28 17.30 -13.72
C LYS A 238 -7.58 16.66 -13.22
N ARG A 239 -7.62 15.33 -13.10
CA ARG A 239 -8.82 14.58 -12.71
C ARG A 239 -9.02 14.50 -11.19
N PHE A 240 -7.96 14.24 -10.44
CA PHE A 240 -7.99 13.95 -9.00
C PHE A 240 -7.36 15.05 -8.14
N GLY A 241 -6.73 16.07 -8.74
CA GLY A 241 -6.06 17.16 -8.05
C GLY A 241 -4.54 16.99 -7.95
N ASN A 242 -3.79 18.10 -7.96
CA ASN A 242 -2.32 18.08 -8.03
C ASN A 242 -1.66 17.33 -6.85
N ASN A 243 -2.12 17.58 -5.63
CA ASN A 243 -1.54 17.02 -4.40
C ASN A 243 -1.89 15.53 -4.19
N ASN A 244 -2.84 15.02 -4.98
CA ASN A 244 -3.32 13.65 -4.92
C ASN A 244 -2.52 12.71 -5.85
N VAL A 245 -1.57 13.25 -6.62
CA VAL A 245 -0.72 12.46 -7.53
C VAL A 245 0.74 12.74 -7.27
N ILE A 246 1.41 11.73 -6.73
CA ILE A 246 2.83 11.74 -6.45
C ILE A 246 3.55 11.05 -7.60
N LEU A 247 4.48 11.78 -8.22
CA LEU A 247 5.36 11.22 -9.24
C LEU A 247 6.65 10.73 -8.58
N SER A 248 7.16 9.57 -8.98
CA SER A 248 8.44 9.09 -8.47
C SER A 248 9.35 8.50 -9.53
N ASP A 249 10.65 8.78 -9.41
CA ASP A 249 11.70 8.29 -10.30
C ASP A 249 13.07 8.31 -9.57
N ILE A 250 14.06 7.58 -10.07
CA ILE A 250 15.45 7.68 -9.58
C ILE A 250 16.19 8.86 -10.21
N ARG A 251 15.65 9.47 -11.26
CA ARG A 251 16.25 10.63 -11.92
C ARG A 251 15.69 11.93 -11.34
N LYS A 252 16.49 13.00 -11.43
CA LYS A 252 16.05 14.34 -11.06
C LYS A 252 15.03 14.86 -12.08
N PRO A 253 13.84 15.33 -11.66
CA PRO A 253 12.84 15.88 -12.56
C PRO A 253 13.32 17.21 -13.16
N PRO A 254 12.97 17.51 -14.43
CA PRO A 254 13.14 18.86 -14.97
C PRO A 254 12.24 19.83 -14.20
N SER A 255 12.66 21.10 -14.13
CA SER A 255 12.00 22.11 -13.30
C SER A 255 10.50 22.22 -13.55
N HIS A 256 10.05 22.18 -14.82
CA HIS A 256 8.62 22.27 -15.14
C HIS A 256 7.79 21.09 -14.60
N VAL A 257 8.35 19.87 -14.56
CA VAL A 257 7.69 18.70 -13.97
C VAL A 257 7.69 18.79 -12.45
N PHE A 258 8.79 19.20 -11.83
CA PHE A 258 8.90 19.33 -10.37
C PHE A 258 7.87 20.33 -9.80
N HIS A 259 7.65 21.46 -10.49
CA HIS A 259 6.67 22.46 -10.05
C HIS A 259 5.22 22.08 -10.38
N SER A 260 4.98 21.02 -11.18
CA SER A 260 3.64 20.60 -11.57
C SER A 260 2.89 19.80 -10.49
N GLY A 261 3.58 19.36 -9.43
CA GLY A 261 2.99 18.66 -8.29
C GLY A 261 4.03 17.82 -7.52
N PRO A 262 3.61 17.07 -6.48
CA PRO A 262 4.52 16.32 -5.63
C PRO A 262 5.41 15.35 -6.42
N PHE A 263 6.71 15.37 -6.11
CA PHE A 263 7.70 14.44 -6.66
C PHE A 263 8.53 13.85 -5.51
N ILE A 264 8.77 12.55 -5.55
CA ILE A 264 9.58 11.83 -4.56
C ILE A 264 10.61 10.97 -5.29
N TYR A 265 11.88 11.04 -4.87
CA TYR A 265 12.87 10.07 -5.32
C TYR A 265 12.52 8.69 -4.79
N SER A 266 12.49 7.68 -5.65
CA SER A 266 12.22 6.31 -5.25
C SER A 266 12.97 5.35 -6.16
N ASP A 267 13.66 4.37 -5.58
CA ASP A 267 14.23 3.24 -6.32
C ASP A 267 13.35 2.01 -6.10
N ILE A 268 12.93 1.37 -7.20
CA ILE A 268 12.07 0.20 -7.13
C ILE A 268 12.74 -1.01 -6.48
N LEU A 269 14.07 -1.03 -6.43
CA LEU A 269 14.84 -2.09 -5.78
C LEU A 269 14.95 -1.89 -4.27
N ASP A 270 14.68 -0.68 -3.76
CA ASP A 270 14.66 -0.39 -2.33
C ASP A 270 13.26 -0.60 -1.75
N TYR A 271 12.99 -1.86 -1.36
CA TYR A 271 11.74 -2.26 -0.73
C TYR A 271 11.37 -1.40 0.49
N LYS A 272 12.34 -1.02 1.33
CA LYS A 272 12.08 -0.26 2.56
C LYS A 272 11.63 1.16 2.22
N ASN A 273 12.32 1.80 1.28
CA ASN A 273 11.94 3.12 0.81
C ASN A 273 10.54 3.12 0.15
N LEU A 274 10.25 2.14 -0.70
CA LEU A 274 8.91 2.00 -1.30
C LEU A 274 7.81 1.87 -0.24
N ARG A 275 8.05 1.03 0.78
CA ARG A 275 7.09 0.83 1.87
C ARG A 275 6.87 2.11 2.68
N GLU A 276 7.94 2.85 2.98
CA GLU A 276 7.84 4.15 3.64
C GLU A 276 7.03 5.15 2.81
N ILE A 277 7.26 5.23 1.49
CA ILE A 277 6.51 6.10 0.60
C ILE A 277 5.02 5.74 0.61
N VAL A 278 4.68 4.46 0.48
CA VAL A 278 3.29 4.00 0.48
C VAL A 278 2.58 4.34 1.78
N VAL A 279 3.20 4.04 2.93
CA VAL A 279 2.61 4.27 4.25
C VAL A 279 2.49 5.76 4.57
N ASN A 280 3.56 6.53 4.39
CA ASN A 280 3.60 7.95 4.78
C ASN A 280 2.64 8.80 3.94
N ASN A 281 2.47 8.45 2.66
CA ASN A 281 1.61 9.19 1.75
C ASN A 281 0.20 8.59 1.62
N ARG A 282 -0.09 7.50 2.35
CA ARG A 282 -1.37 6.76 2.30
C ARG A 282 -1.78 6.43 0.87
N ILE A 283 -0.84 5.91 0.10
CA ILE A 283 -1.09 5.54 -1.30
C ILE A 283 -2.23 4.52 -1.33
N THR A 284 -3.15 4.70 -2.27
CA THR A 284 -4.27 3.75 -2.51
C THR A 284 -4.18 3.13 -3.89
N TRP A 285 -3.67 3.87 -4.87
CA TRP A 285 -3.46 3.39 -6.24
C TRP A 285 -1.99 3.55 -6.60
N LEU A 286 -1.43 2.53 -7.23
CA LEU A 286 -0.04 2.51 -7.68
C LEU A 286 0.00 2.16 -9.18
N VAL A 287 0.61 3.03 -9.97
CA VAL A 287 0.88 2.77 -11.39
C VAL A 287 2.37 2.52 -11.55
N HIS A 288 2.73 1.28 -11.84
CA HIS A 288 4.11 0.82 -11.90
C HIS A 288 4.62 0.82 -13.34
N TYR A 289 5.26 1.91 -13.77
CA TYR A 289 5.86 2.03 -15.10
C TYR A 289 7.31 1.55 -15.14
N SER A 290 7.92 1.20 -13.99
CA SER A 290 9.35 0.92 -13.89
C SER A 290 9.77 -0.23 -14.80
N ALA A 291 10.70 0.01 -15.70
CA ALA A 291 11.29 -1.01 -16.55
C ALA A 291 12.54 -0.51 -17.27
N LEU A 292 13.42 -1.45 -17.59
CA LEU A 292 14.32 -1.36 -18.75
C LEU A 292 13.64 -2.04 -19.95
N LEU A 293 13.49 -1.31 -21.05
CA LEU A 293 12.86 -1.79 -22.29
C LEU A 293 13.76 -2.73 -23.09
N SER A 294 13.24 -3.31 -24.18
CA SER A 294 13.88 -4.34 -25.00
C SER A 294 15.34 -4.03 -25.39
N ALA A 295 15.58 -2.96 -26.15
CA ALA A 295 16.92 -2.67 -26.70
C ALA A 295 17.99 -2.48 -25.60
N VAL A 296 17.68 -1.68 -24.57
CA VAL A 296 18.61 -1.43 -23.45
C VAL A 296 18.74 -2.66 -22.54
N GLY A 297 17.66 -3.44 -22.41
CA GLY A 297 17.62 -4.65 -21.60
C GLY A 297 18.47 -5.77 -22.18
N GLU A 298 18.51 -5.95 -23.50
CA GLU A 298 19.41 -6.91 -24.14
C GLU A 298 20.88 -6.54 -23.96
N ALA A 299 21.20 -5.25 -23.94
CA ALA A 299 22.56 -4.78 -23.63
C ALA A 299 22.94 -4.99 -22.16
N ASN A 300 21.97 -5.05 -21.23
CA ASN A 300 22.19 -5.12 -19.79
C ASN A 300 21.21 -6.09 -19.10
N VAL A 301 21.29 -7.37 -19.45
CA VAL A 301 20.33 -8.41 -19.03
C VAL A 301 20.18 -8.50 -17.50
N SER A 302 21.29 -8.46 -16.75
CA SER A 302 21.25 -8.52 -15.28
C SER A 302 20.46 -7.35 -14.68
N LEU A 303 20.73 -6.13 -15.14
CA LEU A 303 20.03 -4.94 -14.66
C LEU A 303 18.54 -4.96 -15.06
N ALA A 304 18.23 -5.41 -16.27
CA ALA A 304 16.84 -5.55 -16.73
C ALA A 304 16.08 -6.59 -15.89
N ARG A 305 16.71 -7.72 -15.56
CA ARG A 305 16.13 -8.74 -14.68
C ARG A 305 15.87 -8.16 -13.29
N ASP A 306 16.86 -7.51 -12.70
CA ASP A 306 16.72 -7.00 -11.34
C ASP A 306 15.62 -5.92 -11.28
N VAL A 307 15.62 -4.93 -12.17
CA VAL A 307 14.61 -3.87 -12.20
C VAL A 307 13.21 -4.41 -12.55
N ASN A 308 13.09 -5.22 -13.60
CA ASN A 308 11.78 -5.61 -14.12
C ASN A 308 11.14 -6.75 -13.30
N ILE A 309 11.93 -7.66 -12.72
CA ILE A 309 11.43 -8.82 -11.96
C ILE A 309 11.46 -8.53 -10.47
N THR A 310 12.63 -8.20 -9.91
CA THR A 310 12.73 -7.93 -8.45
C THR A 310 11.97 -6.66 -8.08
N GLY A 311 12.05 -5.62 -8.90
CA GLY A 311 11.26 -4.39 -8.71
C GLY A 311 9.76 -4.65 -8.74
N LEU A 312 9.28 -5.51 -9.65
CA LEU A 312 7.88 -5.94 -9.67
C LEU A 312 7.50 -6.68 -8.39
N HIS A 313 8.31 -7.62 -7.92
CA HIS A 313 8.04 -8.38 -6.69
C HIS A 313 7.88 -7.45 -5.48
N ASN A 314 8.77 -6.46 -5.34
CA ASN A 314 8.67 -5.46 -4.30
C ASN A 314 7.31 -4.72 -4.35
N VAL A 315 6.88 -4.29 -5.54
CA VAL A 315 5.61 -3.59 -5.73
C VAL A 315 4.41 -4.48 -5.43
N LEU A 316 4.43 -5.73 -5.89
CA LEU A 316 3.35 -6.69 -5.64
C LEU A 316 3.17 -6.96 -4.15
N ASP A 317 4.27 -7.19 -3.43
CA ASP A 317 4.27 -7.45 -1.99
C ASP A 317 3.73 -6.25 -1.21
N ILE A 318 4.20 -5.04 -1.51
CA ILE A 318 3.74 -3.81 -0.86
C ILE A 318 2.27 -3.54 -1.19
N ALA A 319 1.86 -3.77 -2.45
CA ALA A 319 0.49 -3.58 -2.87
C ALA A 319 -0.47 -4.54 -2.16
N ALA A 320 -0.07 -5.80 -1.97
CA ALA A 320 -0.83 -6.79 -1.23
C ALA A 320 -0.85 -6.48 0.29
N GLU A 321 0.28 -6.12 0.88
CA GLU A 321 0.39 -5.78 2.32
C GLU A 321 -0.53 -4.61 2.70
N HIS A 322 -0.67 -3.63 1.81
CA HIS A 322 -1.39 -2.38 2.08
C HIS A 322 -2.73 -2.23 1.33
N GLY A 323 -3.18 -3.26 0.61
CA GLY A 323 -4.48 -3.25 -0.07
C GLY A 323 -4.59 -2.22 -1.19
N LEU A 324 -3.53 -2.04 -1.98
CA LEU A 324 -3.49 -1.08 -3.08
C LEU A 324 -4.20 -1.62 -4.33
N ARG A 325 -4.70 -0.71 -5.16
CA ARG A 325 -4.98 -1.00 -6.59
C ARG A 325 -3.68 -0.83 -7.38
N LEU A 326 -3.26 -1.88 -8.08
CA LEU A 326 -1.98 -1.91 -8.78
C LEU A 326 -2.20 -2.00 -10.30
N PHE A 327 -1.66 -1.03 -11.04
CA PHE A 327 -1.54 -1.10 -12.48
C PHE A 327 -0.10 -1.41 -12.90
N VAL A 328 0.07 -2.39 -13.78
CA VAL A 328 1.36 -2.66 -14.44
C VAL A 328 1.12 -2.72 -15.94
N PRO A 329 1.74 -1.87 -16.77
CA PRO A 329 1.66 -2.02 -18.21
C PRO A 329 2.51 -3.22 -18.65
N SER A 330 1.94 -4.04 -19.52
CA SER A 330 2.65 -4.98 -20.34
C SER A 330 2.82 -4.42 -21.76
N THR A 331 3.17 -5.25 -22.74
CA THR A 331 3.65 -4.82 -24.06
C THR A 331 3.46 -5.88 -25.12
N ILE A 332 3.41 -5.47 -26.38
CA ILE A 332 3.62 -6.36 -27.55
C ILE A 332 4.88 -7.23 -27.45
N GLY A 333 5.91 -6.77 -26.72
CA GLY A 333 7.12 -7.54 -26.47
C GLY A 333 6.92 -8.78 -25.60
N ALA A 334 5.77 -8.95 -24.93
CA ALA A 334 5.42 -10.16 -24.18
C ALA A 334 5.10 -11.37 -25.10
N PHE A 335 4.94 -11.13 -26.41
CA PHE A 335 4.72 -12.15 -27.41
C PHE A 335 6.02 -12.57 -28.10
N GLY A 336 5.99 -13.66 -28.85
CA GLY A 336 7.15 -14.12 -29.61
C GLY A 336 6.77 -14.86 -30.89
N PRO A 337 7.75 -15.48 -31.59
CA PRO A 337 7.54 -16.02 -32.94
C PRO A 337 6.46 -17.11 -33.04
N THR A 338 6.12 -17.77 -31.93
CA THR A 338 5.09 -18.83 -31.88
C THR A 338 3.71 -18.31 -31.48
N SER A 339 3.58 -17.01 -31.19
CA SER A 339 2.30 -16.37 -30.89
C SER A 339 1.52 -16.19 -32.20
N PRO A 340 0.17 -16.35 -32.20
CA PRO A 340 -0.66 -15.90 -33.31
C PRO A 340 -0.38 -14.42 -33.59
N ARG A 341 -0.29 -14.00 -34.86
CA ARG A 341 0.12 -12.63 -35.22
C ARG A 341 -1.00 -11.76 -35.79
N ASN A 342 -2.07 -12.35 -36.32
CA ASN A 342 -3.13 -11.61 -37.00
C ASN A 342 -4.50 -12.32 -36.96
N PRO A 343 -5.39 -11.93 -36.04
CA PRO A 343 -5.08 -11.14 -34.85
C PRO A 343 -4.38 -11.99 -33.77
N THR A 344 -3.75 -11.33 -32.81
CA THR A 344 -3.29 -11.94 -31.56
C THR A 344 -4.37 -11.75 -30.49
N PRO A 345 -4.99 -12.83 -29.99
CA PRO A 345 -6.00 -12.74 -28.93
C PRO A 345 -5.36 -12.53 -27.55
N ASP A 346 -6.16 -12.18 -26.54
CA ASP A 346 -5.70 -11.97 -25.16
C ASP A 346 -5.04 -13.21 -24.54
N LEU A 347 -5.61 -14.39 -24.83
CA LEU A 347 -5.13 -15.68 -24.35
C LEU A 347 -4.52 -16.46 -25.51
N CYS A 348 -3.19 -16.49 -25.56
CA CYS A 348 -2.46 -17.27 -26.56
C CYS A 348 -1.09 -17.72 -26.07
N VAL A 349 -0.34 -18.39 -26.94
CA VAL A 349 1.06 -18.74 -26.67
C VAL A 349 1.89 -17.46 -26.48
N GLN A 350 2.62 -17.35 -25.38
CA GLN A 350 3.61 -16.30 -25.13
C GLN A 350 4.98 -16.95 -24.91
N ARG A 351 5.86 -16.82 -25.90
CA ARG A 351 7.26 -17.28 -25.84
C ARG A 351 8.20 -16.20 -26.38
N PRO A 352 8.28 -15.04 -25.70
CA PRO A 352 9.15 -13.96 -26.11
C PRO A 352 10.63 -14.39 -26.06
N ARG A 353 11.44 -13.79 -26.93
CA ARG A 353 12.88 -14.08 -27.04
C ARG A 353 13.78 -12.95 -26.52
N THR A 354 13.21 -12.02 -25.75
CA THR A 354 13.94 -10.91 -25.12
C THR A 354 13.76 -10.97 -23.61
N ILE A 355 14.75 -10.49 -22.84
CA ILE A 355 14.65 -10.44 -21.36
C ILE A 355 13.50 -9.54 -20.93
N TYR A 356 13.28 -8.43 -21.65
CA TYR A 356 12.15 -7.53 -21.42
C TYR A 356 10.82 -8.28 -21.59
N GLY A 357 10.63 -8.98 -22.71
CA GLY A 357 9.43 -9.76 -22.96
C GLY A 357 9.19 -10.85 -21.92
N VAL A 358 10.23 -11.61 -21.56
CA VAL A 358 10.16 -12.64 -20.51
C VAL A 358 9.72 -12.01 -19.18
N SER A 359 10.30 -10.87 -18.79
CA SER A 359 9.92 -10.18 -17.56
C SER A 359 8.47 -9.67 -17.57
N LYS A 360 7.92 -9.32 -18.74
CA LYS A 360 6.54 -8.85 -18.87
C LYS A 360 5.52 -9.98 -18.85
N VAL A 361 5.80 -11.12 -19.47
CA VAL A 361 4.99 -12.34 -19.27
C VAL A 361 4.98 -12.73 -17.78
N HIS A 362 6.14 -12.68 -17.12
CA HIS A 362 6.23 -12.90 -15.68
C HIS A 362 5.39 -11.89 -14.88
N ALA A 363 5.37 -10.61 -15.29
CA ALA A 363 4.55 -9.58 -14.65
C ALA A 363 3.05 -9.84 -14.75
N GLU A 364 2.58 -10.24 -15.93
CA GLU A 364 1.18 -10.63 -16.15
C GLU A 364 0.78 -11.78 -15.23
N LEU A 365 1.55 -12.89 -15.27
CA LEU A 365 1.24 -14.10 -14.52
C LEU A 365 1.35 -13.91 -13.00
N MET A 366 2.35 -13.16 -12.54
CA MET A 366 2.51 -12.86 -11.11
C MET A 366 1.40 -11.95 -10.60
N GLY A 367 1.02 -10.92 -11.36
CA GLY A 367 -0.07 -10.04 -10.97
C GLY A 367 -1.42 -10.77 -10.91
N GLU A 368 -1.71 -11.61 -11.89
CA GLU A 368 -2.88 -12.50 -11.89
C GLU A 368 -2.85 -13.47 -10.71
N TYR A 369 -1.70 -14.09 -10.43
CA TYR A 369 -1.54 -14.94 -9.24
C TYR A 369 -1.84 -14.17 -7.96
N TYR A 370 -1.34 -12.93 -7.81
CA TYR A 370 -1.62 -12.11 -6.61
C TYR A 370 -3.10 -11.74 -6.49
N HIS A 371 -3.76 -11.48 -7.62
CA HIS A 371 -5.20 -11.30 -7.65
C HIS A 371 -5.94 -12.54 -7.13
N HIS A 372 -5.64 -13.72 -7.69
CA HIS A 372 -6.31 -14.97 -7.31
C HIS A 372 -5.99 -15.41 -5.87
N ARG A 373 -4.73 -15.26 -5.44
CA ARG A 373 -4.26 -15.81 -4.17
C ARG A 373 -4.51 -14.91 -2.97
N TYR A 374 -4.36 -13.59 -3.16
CA TYR A 374 -4.39 -12.59 -2.09
C TYR A 374 -5.52 -11.57 -2.24
N GLY A 375 -6.25 -11.56 -3.37
CA GLY A 375 -7.31 -10.59 -3.63
C GLY A 375 -6.80 -9.21 -4.03
N LEU A 376 -5.54 -9.09 -4.48
CA LEU A 376 -4.99 -7.82 -4.96
C LEU A 376 -5.77 -7.30 -6.18
N ASP A 377 -6.16 -6.02 -6.20
CA ASP A 377 -6.78 -5.38 -7.38
C ASP A 377 -5.68 -5.03 -8.41
N PHE A 378 -5.18 -6.08 -9.08
CA PHE A 378 -4.17 -5.99 -10.14
C PHE A 378 -4.80 -5.75 -11.51
N ARG A 379 -4.26 -4.83 -12.29
CA ARG A 379 -4.74 -4.48 -13.63
C ARG A 379 -3.58 -4.31 -14.59
N CYS A 380 -3.72 -4.83 -15.80
CA CYS A 380 -2.66 -4.84 -16.79
C CYS A 380 -3.21 -4.63 -18.20
N LEU A 381 -2.54 -3.79 -18.97
CA LEU A 381 -2.80 -3.58 -20.40
C LEU A 381 -1.52 -3.84 -21.18
N ARG A 382 -1.61 -4.59 -22.28
CA ARG A 382 -0.50 -4.81 -23.21
C ARG A 382 -0.45 -3.66 -24.21
N TYR A 383 0.53 -2.77 -24.05
CA TYR A 383 0.67 -1.62 -24.94
C TYR A 383 1.25 -2.02 -26.30
N PRO A 384 0.68 -1.49 -27.41
CA PRO A 384 1.31 -1.49 -28.71
C PRO A 384 2.48 -0.47 -28.76
N GLY A 385 3.04 -0.22 -29.95
CA GLY A 385 3.98 0.88 -30.11
C GLY A 385 3.29 2.23 -29.86
N ILE A 386 3.80 3.02 -28.93
CA ILE A 386 3.19 4.30 -28.55
C ILE A 386 3.87 5.46 -29.27
N ILE A 387 3.08 6.28 -29.95
CA ILE A 387 3.53 7.43 -30.72
C ILE A 387 3.17 8.72 -29.97
N SER A 388 4.14 9.63 -29.83
CA SER A 388 3.92 10.95 -29.23
C SER A 388 4.69 12.03 -29.95
N ALA A 389 4.13 13.24 -29.96
CA ALA A 389 4.74 14.41 -30.57
C ALA A 389 5.73 15.14 -29.65
N ASP A 390 5.58 14.98 -28.33
CA ASP A 390 6.40 15.64 -27.31
C ASP A 390 7.73 14.94 -27.02
N SER A 391 8.00 13.82 -27.70
CA SER A 391 9.19 13.02 -27.50
C SER A 391 10.10 12.98 -28.73
N GLN A 392 11.38 12.84 -28.46
CA GLN A 392 12.39 12.50 -29.46
C GLN A 392 12.47 10.97 -29.55
N PRO A 393 12.76 10.40 -30.74
CA PRO A 393 12.95 8.96 -30.91
C PRO A 393 14.08 8.46 -30.00
N GLY A 394 13.79 7.43 -29.18
CA GLY A 394 14.65 6.95 -28.09
C GLY A 394 15.44 5.67 -28.41
N GLY A 395 15.32 5.13 -29.62
CA GLY A 395 16.04 3.95 -30.10
C GLY A 395 15.28 2.62 -29.97
N GLY A 396 13.99 2.63 -29.68
CA GLY A 396 13.12 1.45 -29.71
C GLY A 396 12.80 0.95 -31.13
N THR A 397 12.25 -0.26 -31.22
CA THR A 397 11.87 -0.89 -32.52
C THR A 397 10.72 -0.15 -33.22
N THR A 398 9.79 0.46 -32.46
CA THR A 398 8.64 1.20 -33.00
C THR A 398 8.91 2.68 -33.24
N ASP A 399 10.11 3.18 -32.90
CA ASP A 399 10.42 4.60 -32.90
C ASP A 399 10.52 5.22 -34.31
N TYR A 400 10.60 4.38 -35.35
CA TYR A 400 10.50 4.83 -36.75
C TYR A 400 9.22 5.65 -36.98
N ALA A 401 8.13 5.29 -36.29
CA ALA A 401 6.83 5.96 -36.40
C ALA A 401 6.79 7.32 -35.68
N VAL A 402 7.80 7.68 -34.91
CA VAL A 402 7.99 9.04 -34.37
C VAL A 402 9.03 9.79 -35.22
N ALA A 403 10.13 9.12 -35.58
CA ALA A 403 11.24 9.69 -36.33
C ALA A 403 10.81 10.25 -37.70
N ILE A 404 9.92 9.56 -38.41
CA ILE A 404 9.41 10.01 -39.72
C ILE A 404 8.83 11.42 -39.68
N PHE A 405 8.13 11.81 -38.61
CA PHE A 405 7.52 13.13 -38.52
C PHE A 405 8.55 14.24 -38.29
N HIS A 406 9.58 13.98 -37.47
CA HIS A 406 10.66 14.93 -37.24
C HIS A 406 11.49 15.14 -38.52
N ASP A 407 11.85 14.05 -39.19
CA ASP A 407 12.65 14.09 -40.41
C ASP A 407 11.85 14.69 -41.58
N ALA A 408 10.57 14.35 -41.72
CA ALA A 408 9.71 14.92 -42.75
C ALA A 408 9.59 16.44 -42.63
N VAL A 409 9.44 16.98 -41.42
CA VAL A 409 9.32 18.44 -41.20
C VAL A 409 10.68 19.14 -41.32
N LYS A 410 11.77 18.48 -40.92
CA LYS A 410 13.10 19.11 -40.84
C LYS A 410 13.89 19.05 -42.15
N THR A 411 13.87 17.91 -42.83
CA THR A 411 14.72 17.63 -44.00
C THR A 411 13.92 17.25 -45.24
N GLY A 412 12.67 16.80 -45.08
CA GLY A 412 11.87 16.23 -46.16
C GLY A 412 12.38 14.85 -46.61
N LYS A 413 13.29 14.22 -45.85
CA LYS A 413 13.85 12.90 -46.16
C LYS A 413 13.89 12.03 -44.91
N PHE A 414 13.34 10.83 -44.98
CA PHE A 414 13.33 9.87 -43.88
C PHE A 414 13.93 8.53 -44.29
N GLU A 415 14.86 8.01 -43.50
CA GLU A 415 15.43 6.68 -43.67
C GLU A 415 14.82 5.72 -42.63
N CYS A 416 13.96 4.81 -43.11
CA CYS A 416 13.32 3.81 -42.26
C CYS A 416 14.23 2.60 -42.05
N ASN A 417 14.28 2.11 -40.81
CA ASN A 417 15.10 0.98 -40.41
C ASN A 417 14.38 -0.37 -40.36
N LEU A 418 13.13 -0.42 -40.84
CA LEU A 418 12.32 -1.63 -40.98
C LEU A 418 11.91 -1.83 -42.43
N LYS A 419 11.55 -3.05 -42.81
CA LYS A 419 11.01 -3.33 -44.15
C LYS A 419 9.67 -2.61 -44.36
N PRO A 420 9.39 -2.11 -45.59
CA PRO A 420 8.18 -1.33 -45.92
C PRO A 420 6.87 -2.03 -45.54
N GLU A 421 6.84 -3.36 -45.59
CA GLU A 421 5.67 -4.21 -45.31
C GLU A 421 5.54 -4.66 -43.84
N THR A 422 6.47 -4.26 -42.96
CA THR A 422 6.48 -4.69 -41.55
C THR A 422 5.31 -4.07 -40.79
N ARG A 423 4.20 -4.80 -40.65
CA ARG A 423 3.02 -4.33 -39.90
C ARG A 423 3.20 -4.53 -38.39
N LEU A 424 2.96 -3.48 -37.63
CA LEU A 424 2.96 -3.49 -36.16
C LEU A 424 1.71 -2.77 -35.63
N PRO A 425 1.14 -3.21 -34.49
CA PRO A 425 0.10 -2.46 -33.81
C PRO A 425 0.72 -1.22 -33.15
N MET A 426 0.03 -0.10 -33.28
CA MET A 426 0.44 1.23 -32.82
C MET A 426 -0.73 1.97 -32.18
N MET A 427 -0.42 2.95 -31.34
CA MET A 427 -1.43 3.78 -30.67
C MET A 427 -0.87 5.17 -30.34
N TYR A 428 -1.71 6.20 -30.48
CA TYR A 428 -1.35 7.55 -30.04
C TYR A 428 -1.31 7.64 -28.51
N ILE A 429 -0.40 8.47 -27.98
CA ILE A 429 -0.20 8.59 -26.52
C ILE A 429 -1.48 8.95 -25.77
N ASP A 430 -2.33 9.83 -26.30
CA ASP A 430 -3.55 10.27 -25.60
C ASP A 430 -4.53 9.11 -25.39
N ASP A 431 -4.65 8.23 -26.39
CA ASP A 431 -5.44 6.99 -26.30
C ASP A 431 -4.86 6.03 -25.26
N CYS A 432 -3.53 5.84 -25.24
CA CYS A 432 -2.86 4.99 -24.25
C CYS A 432 -3.06 5.48 -22.82
N LEU A 433 -2.88 6.79 -22.59
CA LEU A 433 -3.09 7.41 -21.28
C LEU A 433 -4.55 7.36 -20.86
N ARG A 434 -5.49 7.55 -21.79
CA ARG A 434 -6.92 7.43 -21.53
C ARG A 434 -7.31 5.99 -21.19
N ALA A 435 -6.86 5.01 -21.96
CA ALA A 435 -7.04 3.58 -21.68
C ALA A 435 -6.57 3.21 -20.27
N THR A 436 -5.40 3.72 -19.86
CA THR A 436 -4.84 3.49 -18.51
C THR A 436 -5.79 3.98 -17.42
N VAL A 437 -6.30 5.22 -17.57
CA VAL A 437 -7.20 5.84 -16.59
C VAL A 437 -8.54 5.12 -16.56
N GLU A 438 -9.13 4.84 -17.72
CA GLU A 438 -10.40 4.12 -17.86
C GLU A 438 -10.30 2.72 -17.24
N MET A 439 -9.23 1.96 -17.56
CA MET A 439 -8.98 0.65 -16.96
C MET A 439 -8.80 0.74 -15.45
N MET A 440 -8.16 1.79 -14.93
CA MET A 440 -7.99 1.98 -13.48
C MET A 440 -9.28 2.36 -12.76
N GLU A 441 -10.22 3.03 -13.44
CA GLU A 441 -11.53 3.40 -12.90
C GLU A 441 -12.60 2.32 -13.10
N ALA A 442 -12.39 1.38 -14.01
CA ALA A 442 -13.34 0.32 -14.33
C ALA A 442 -13.82 -0.44 -13.06
N PRO A 443 -15.12 -0.73 -12.92
CA PRO A 443 -15.60 -1.57 -11.82
C PRO A 443 -14.95 -2.95 -11.85
N ALA A 444 -14.53 -3.47 -10.69
CA ALA A 444 -13.75 -4.71 -10.64
C ALA A 444 -14.55 -5.96 -11.08
N ASP A 445 -15.89 -5.87 -10.97
CA ASP A 445 -16.87 -6.91 -11.33
C ASP A 445 -17.16 -6.99 -12.83
N THR A 446 -16.85 -5.94 -13.61
CA THR A 446 -17.01 -5.98 -15.08
C THR A 446 -15.80 -6.60 -15.77
N LEU A 447 -14.65 -6.65 -15.10
CA LEU A 447 -13.39 -7.15 -15.64
C LEU A 447 -13.32 -8.68 -15.51
N SER A 448 -13.53 -9.39 -16.62
CA SER A 448 -13.49 -10.86 -16.67
C SER A 448 -12.07 -11.43 -16.52
N MET A 449 -11.07 -10.66 -16.93
CA MET A 449 -9.64 -10.95 -16.79
C MET A 449 -8.88 -9.75 -16.20
N ARG A 450 -7.57 -9.89 -15.99
CA ARG A 450 -6.72 -8.84 -15.40
C ARG A 450 -5.68 -8.30 -16.36
N THR A 451 -5.43 -8.99 -17.47
CA THR A 451 -4.49 -8.60 -18.52
C THR A 451 -5.23 -8.50 -19.85
N TYR A 452 -5.24 -7.32 -20.48
CA TYR A 452 -5.92 -7.09 -21.75
C TYR A 452 -4.97 -6.55 -22.82
N ASN A 453 -5.15 -6.98 -24.05
CA ASN A 453 -4.67 -6.29 -25.24
C ASN A 453 -5.46 -4.99 -25.40
N ILE A 454 -4.78 -3.93 -25.82
CA ILE A 454 -5.43 -2.71 -26.27
C ILE A 454 -4.90 -2.33 -27.64
N ASN A 455 -5.80 -1.96 -28.55
CA ASN A 455 -5.42 -1.60 -29.91
C ASN A 455 -6.09 -0.30 -30.35
N ALA A 456 -5.42 0.40 -31.27
CA ALA A 456 -5.98 1.52 -32.01
C ALA A 456 -5.87 1.23 -33.51
N MET A 457 -4.64 1.11 -34.01
CA MET A 457 -4.36 0.91 -35.43
C MET A 457 -3.18 -0.06 -35.63
N SER A 458 -3.09 -0.66 -36.81
CA SER A 458 -1.96 -1.47 -37.23
C SER A 458 -1.55 -1.06 -38.63
N PHE A 459 -0.32 -0.58 -38.82
CA PHE A 459 0.16 -0.13 -40.12
C PHE A 459 1.61 -0.59 -40.39
N SER A 460 2.01 -0.55 -41.66
CA SER A 460 3.40 -0.74 -42.07
C SER A 460 4.11 0.61 -42.31
N PRO A 461 5.45 0.66 -42.34
CA PRO A 461 6.18 1.88 -42.66
C PRO A 461 5.74 2.53 -43.98
N GLU A 462 5.46 1.73 -45.00
CA GLU A 462 4.98 2.21 -46.30
C GLU A 462 3.59 2.88 -46.18
N GLU A 463 2.66 2.29 -45.44
CA GLU A 463 1.32 2.88 -45.23
C GLU A 463 1.41 4.20 -44.45
N LEU A 464 2.30 4.26 -43.44
CA LEU A 464 2.55 5.50 -42.70
C LEU A 464 3.17 6.57 -43.60
N ALA A 465 4.17 6.21 -44.42
CA ALA A 465 4.82 7.12 -45.36
C ALA A 465 3.80 7.69 -46.36
N GLN A 466 2.93 6.85 -46.91
CA GLN A 466 1.86 7.26 -47.83
C GLN A 466 0.88 8.23 -47.16
N GLU A 467 0.51 7.99 -45.90
CA GLU A 467 -0.39 8.90 -45.16
C GLU A 467 0.28 10.26 -44.87
N VAL A 468 1.56 10.26 -44.49
CA VAL A 468 2.33 11.51 -44.28
C VAL A 468 2.50 12.27 -45.60
N GLN A 469 2.75 11.57 -46.71
CA GLN A 469 2.89 12.17 -48.05
C GLN A 469 1.63 12.87 -48.55
N LYS A 470 0.44 12.51 -48.05
CA LYS A 470 -0.80 13.27 -48.34
C LYS A 470 -0.74 14.72 -47.84
N GLN A 471 0.02 14.97 -46.78
CA GLN A 471 0.21 16.32 -46.22
C GLN A 471 1.56 16.93 -46.61
N LEU A 472 2.58 16.11 -46.87
CA LEU A 472 3.92 16.50 -47.29
C LEU A 472 4.35 15.73 -48.56
N PRO A 473 3.88 16.15 -49.76
CA PRO A 473 4.09 15.40 -51.01
C PRO A 473 5.55 15.20 -51.41
N ASP A 474 6.43 16.10 -50.97
CA ASP A 474 7.85 16.09 -51.30
C ASP A 474 8.68 15.18 -50.37
N LEU A 475 8.06 14.49 -49.41
CA LEU A 475 8.75 13.58 -48.50
C LEU A 475 9.34 12.37 -49.25
N GLU A 476 10.66 12.25 -49.23
CA GLU A 476 11.37 11.06 -49.74
C GLU A 476 11.60 10.05 -48.60
N VAL A 477 11.20 8.79 -48.82
CA VAL A 477 11.42 7.70 -47.85
C VAL A 477 12.35 6.64 -48.45
N THR A 478 13.41 6.31 -47.74
CA THR A 478 14.34 5.21 -48.05
C THR A 478 14.29 4.14 -46.97
N TYR A 479 14.78 2.94 -47.28
CA TYR A 479 14.75 1.79 -46.37
C TYR A 479 16.15 1.21 -46.19
N ASP A 480 16.77 1.44 -45.02
CA ASP A 480 18.04 0.82 -44.60
C ASP A 480 17.82 -0.10 -43.40
N ILE A 481 17.61 -1.40 -43.68
CA ILE A 481 17.04 -2.33 -42.71
C ILE A 481 18.07 -2.72 -41.63
N ASP A 482 17.80 -2.31 -40.38
CA ASP A 482 18.50 -2.78 -39.20
C ASP A 482 18.05 -4.22 -38.88
N GLN A 483 18.96 -5.18 -39.07
CA GLN A 483 18.68 -6.61 -38.91
C GLN A 483 18.24 -6.98 -37.49
N VAL A 484 18.74 -6.28 -36.46
CA VAL A 484 18.39 -6.55 -35.05
C VAL A 484 16.97 -6.09 -34.79
N ARG A 485 16.63 -4.86 -35.19
CA ARG A 485 15.28 -4.31 -35.02
C ARG A 485 14.25 -5.06 -35.86
N GLN A 486 14.60 -5.44 -37.09
CA GLN A 486 13.73 -6.22 -37.96
C GLN A 486 13.42 -7.60 -37.37
N ALA A 487 14.42 -8.32 -36.85
CA ALA A 487 14.19 -9.62 -36.22
C ALA A 487 13.27 -9.52 -34.99
N ILE A 488 13.36 -8.42 -34.24
CA ILE A 488 12.44 -8.13 -33.12
C ILE A 488 11.02 -7.89 -33.65
N ALA A 489 10.85 -7.02 -34.64
CA ALA A 489 9.54 -6.71 -35.23
C ALA A 489 8.87 -7.95 -35.87
N ASP A 490 9.65 -8.78 -36.57
CA ASP A 490 9.17 -10.02 -37.19
C ASP A 490 8.70 -11.06 -36.15
N SER A 491 9.18 -10.95 -34.91
CA SER A 491 8.75 -11.81 -33.79
C SER A 491 7.45 -11.34 -33.12
N TRP A 492 7.01 -10.12 -33.40
CA TRP A 492 5.87 -9.49 -32.72
C TRP A 492 4.55 -9.64 -33.50
N PRO A 493 3.41 -9.52 -32.80
CA PRO A 493 2.08 -9.37 -33.38
C PRO A 493 2.00 -8.30 -34.46
N MET A 494 1.17 -8.53 -35.48
CA MET A 494 0.83 -7.52 -36.49
C MET A 494 -0.43 -6.75 -36.09
N ASN A 495 -1.38 -7.43 -35.45
CA ASN A 495 -2.67 -6.87 -35.06
C ASN A 495 -3.14 -7.49 -33.74
N PHE A 496 -3.59 -6.67 -32.81
CA PHE A 496 -4.21 -7.12 -31.57
C PHE A 496 -5.72 -7.26 -31.74
N ASP A 497 -6.25 -8.39 -31.27
CA ASP A 497 -7.67 -8.49 -30.92
C ASP A 497 -7.83 -7.96 -29.49
N ASP A 498 -8.49 -6.81 -29.36
CA ASP A 498 -8.80 -6.13 -28.11
C ASP A 498 -10.29 -6.22 -27.73
N SER A 499 -11.03 -7.20 -28.29
CA SER A 499 -12.47 -7.35 -28.09
C SER A 499 -12.88 -7.40 -26.61
N ASN A 500 -12.10 -8.08 -25.76
CA ASN A 500 -12.42 -8.15 -24.32
C ASN A 500 -12.29 -6.78 -23.64
N ALA A 501 -11.32 -5.95 -24.01
CA ALA A 501 -11.19 -4.61 -23.48
C ALA A 501 -12.41 -3.73 -23.86
N ARG A 502 -12.88 -3.88 -25.10
CA ARG A 502 -14.08 -3.18 -25.60
C ARG A 502 -15.34 -3.64 -24.88
N ASN A 503 -15.47 -4.93 -24.61
CA ASN A 503 -16.64 -5.51 -23.98
C ASN A 503 -16.71 -5.25 -22.48
N ASP A 504 -15.60 -5.42 -21.75
CA ASP A 504 -15.60 -5.44 -20.29
C ASP A 504 -15.59 -4.04 -19.65
N TRP A 505 -14.95 -3.07 -20.31
CA TRP A 505 -14.84 -1.71 -19.79
C TRP A 505 -15.04 -0.61 -20.85
N GLY A 506 -15.49 -0.97 -22.05
CA GLY A 506 -15.91 0.01 -23.05
C GLY A 506 -14.77 0.68 -23.80
N TRP A 507 -13.60 0.04 -23.90
CA TRP A 507 -12.46 0.60 -24.62
C TRP A 507 -12.81 1.01 -26.07
N LYS A 508 -12.42 2.23 -26.45
CA LYS A 508 -12.48 2.72 -27.82
C LYS A 508 -11.33 3.69 -28.03
N HIS A 509 -10.63 3.61 -29.17
CA HIS A 509 -9.63 4.59 -29.57
C HIS A 509 -10.29 5.82 -30.20
N ASP A 510 -9.67 6.98 -30.07
CA ASP A 510 -10.14 8.25 -30.64
C ASP A 510 -9.32 8.66 -31.88
N TYR A 511 -8.12 8.09 -32.05
CA TYR A 511 -7.21 8.43 -33.14
C TYR A 511 -6.98 7.23 -34.05
N ASP A 512 -7.41 7.36 -35.32
CA ASP A 512 -6.97 6.49 -36.41
C ASP A 512 -5.70 7.07 -37.08
N LEU A 513 -5.17 6.38 -38.08
CA LEU A 513 -3.92 6.77 -38.75
C LEU A 513 -3.96 8.19 -39.36
N PRO A 514 -5.03 8.63 -40.06
CA PRO A 514 -5.11 9.99 -40.59
C PRO A 514 -5.09 11.07 -39.49
N GLU A 515 -5.86 10.89 -38.43
CA GLU A 515 -5.95 11.81 -37.29
C GLU A 515 -4.62 11.87 -36.53
N LEU A 516 -3.93 10.73 -36.37
CA LEU A 516 -2.59 10.66 -35.82
C LEU A 516 -1.62 11.51 -36.64
N VAL A 517 -1.55 11.32 -37.96
CA VAL A 517 -0.63 12.05 -38.84
C VAL A 517 -0.88 13.55 -38.76
N GLN A 518 -2.15 13.97 -38.84
CA GLN A 518 -2.53 15.37 -38.71
C GLN A 518 -2.11 15.95 -37.35
N THR A 519 -2.33 15.22 -36.26
CA THR A 519 -1.98 15.67 -34.91
C THR A 519 -0.47 15.81 -34.73
N MET A 520 0.31 14.85 -35.20
CA MET A 520 1.77 14.85 -35.13
C MET A 520 2.39 16.02 -35.91
N LEU A 521 1.94 16.23 -37.16
CA LEU A 521 2.44 17.32 -38.01
C LEU A 521 2.06 18.71 -37.48
N ASN A 522 0.86 18.87 -36.91
CA ASN A 522 0.45 20.12 -36.29
C ASN A 522 1.33 20.49 -35.10
N TYR A 523 1.69 19.52 -34.27
CA TYR A 523 2.51 19.75 -33.09
C TYR A 523 3.97 20.05 -33.48
N ILE A 524 4.61 19.17 -34.25
CA ILE A 524 6.03 19.30 -34.64
C ILE A 524 6.23 20.50 -35.58
N GLY A 525 5.28 20.76 -36.49
CA GLY A 525 5.32 21.91 -37.38
C GLY A 525 5.07 23.26 -36.70
N SER A 526 4.51 23.26 -35.48
CA SER A 526 4.38 24.48 -34.67
C SER A 526 5.66 24.79 -33.90
N ASP A 527 6.32 23.77 -33.34
CA ASP A 527 7.61 23.91 -32.67
C ASP A 527 8.73 24.34 -33.64
N SER A 528 8.75 23.81 -34.87
CA SER A 528 9.74 24.20 -35.87
C SER A 528 9.61 25.68 -36.27
N ARG A 529 8.39 26.19 -36.44
CA ARG A 529 8.13 27.61 -36.75
C ARG A 529 8.51 28.54 -35.61
N ILE A 530 8.29 28.13 -34.36
CA ILE A 530 8.70 28.91 -33.18
C ILE A 530 10.23 28.91 -33.04
N SER A 531 10.89 27.79 -33.34
CA SER A 531 12.36 27.67 -33.28
C SER A 531 13.09 28.43 -34.39
N GLN A 532 12.46 28.65 -35.54
CA GLN A 532 12.99 29.48 -36.63
C GLN A 532 12.70 30.98 -36.45
N ALA A 533 11.76 31.34 -35.56
CA ALA A 533 11.38 32.72 -35.27
C ALA A 533 12.12 33.36 -34.08
N ASN A 534 12.86 32.55 -33.31
CA ASN A 534 13.82 32.98 -32.27
C ASN A 534 15.25 32.84 -32.78
#